data_AF-A0A521VKU6-F1
#
_entry.id   AF-A0A521VKU6-F1
#
_cell.length_a   1.000
_cell.length_b   1.000
_cell.length_c   1.000
_cell.angle_alpha   90.00
_cell.angle_beta   90.00
_cell.angle_gamma   90.00
#
_symmetry.space_group_name_H-M   'P 1'
#
loop_
_entity.id
_entity.type
_entity.pdbx_description
1 polymer ?
#
loop_
_entity_poly.entity_id
_entity_poly.type
_entity_poly.pdbx_seq_one_letter_code
_entity_poly.pdbx_strand_id
1 'polypeptide(L)' 'GIPVAPAVIGLILGPLAETQFRRALSISQGDASVFFTHPISAGFLALTALLIVAPWVVRRLRRASA' A
#
# COMPACT_ATOMS: atom_id res chain seq x y z
N GLY A 1 -2.57 25.34 0.66
CA GLY A 1 -3.51 24.79 -0.34
C GLY A 1 -3.02 23.42 -0.74
N ILE A 2 -3.91 22.45 -0.90
CA ILE A 2 -3.53 21.17 -1.51
C ILE A 2 -3.13 21.48 -2.96
N PRO A 3 -1.92 21.14 -3.42
CA PRO A 3 -1.55 21.41 -4.79
C PRO A 3 -2.51 20.63 -5.71
N VAL A 4 -3.00 21.28 -6.77
CA VAL A 4 -4.04 20.71 -7.66
C VAL A 4 -3.57 19.40 -8.30
N ALA A 5 -2.28 19.30 -8.65
CA ALA A 5 -1.72 18.12 -9.32
C ALA A 5 -1.82 16.81 -8.48
N PRO A 6 -1.33 16.73 -7.23
CA PRO A 6 -1.54 15.57 -6.36
C PRO A 6 -3.01 15.19 -6.16
N ALA A 7 -3.89 16.19 -6.02
CA ALA A 7 -5.31 15.95 -5.81
C ALA A 7 -5.96 15.29 -7.04
N VAL A 8 -5.67 15.78 -8.24
CA VAL A 8 -6.14 15.18 -9.50
C VAL A 8 -5.61 13.75 -9.68
N ILE A 9 -4.33 13.51 -9.35
CA ILE A 9 -3.73 12.18 -9.40
C ILE A 9 -4.45 11.22 -8.45
N GLY A 10 -4.73 11.63 -7.21
CA GLY A 10 -5.49 10.82 -6.26
C GLY A 10 -6.91 10.50 -6.75
N LEU A 11 -7.58 11.48 -7.37
CA LEU A 11 -8.93 11.31 -7.94
C LEU A 11 -8.96 10.29 -9.09
N ILE A 12 -7.92 10.25 -9.93
CA ILE A 12 -7.81 9.29 -11.03
C ILE A 12 -7.39 7.91 -10.53
N LEU A 13 -6.41 7.86 -9.63
CA LEU A 13 -5.86 6.60 -9.12
C LEU A 13 -6.81 5.87 -8.16
N GLY A 14 -7.65 6.59 -7.41
CA GLY A 14 -8.60 5.99 -6.47
C GLY A 14 -9.54 4.98 -7.12
N PRO A 15 -10.35 5.38 -8.13
CA PRO A 15 -11.23 4.47 -8.87
C PRO A 15 -10.48 3.33 -9.57
N LEU A 16 -9.27 3.60 -10.06
CA LEU A 16 -8.43 2.58 -10.68
C LEU A 16 -8.02 1.51 -9.65
N ALA A 17 -7.60 1.93 -8.46
CA ALA A 17 -7.23 1.03 -7.36
C ALA A 17 -8.42 0.17 -6.91
N GLU A 18 -9.60 0.79 -6.72
CA GLU A 18 -10.83 0.07 -6.36
C GLU A 18 -11.23 -0.97 -7.42
N THR A 19 -11.10 -0.61 -8.70
CA THR A 19 -11.41 -1.52 -9.82
C THR A 19 -10.47 -2.73 -9.82
N GLN A 20 -9.16 -2.52 -9.59
CA GLN A 20 -8.19 -3.63 -9.51
C GLN A 20 -8.39 -4.47 -8.24
N PHE A 21 -8.72 -3.85 -7.12
CA PHE A 21 -9.03 -4.55 -5.87
C PHE A 21 -10.26 -5.47 -6.03
N ARG A 22 -11.37 -4.94 -6.57
CA ARG A 22 -12.58 -5.74 -6.85
C ARG A 22 -12.31 -6.84 -7.86
N ARG A 23 -11.51 -6.58 -8.89
CA ARG A 23 -11.10 -7.58 -9.88
C ARG A 23 -10.33 -8.72 -9.20
N ALA A 24 -9.35 -8.41 -8.36
CA ALA A 24 -8.57 -9.40 -7.64
C ALA A 24 -9.44 -10.26 -6.71
N LEU A 25 -10.37 -9.64 -5.97
CA LEU A 25 -11.32 -10.37 -5.12
C LEU A 25 -12.29 -11.23 -5.94
N SER A 26 -12.81 -10.71 -7.07
CA SER A 26 -13.69 -11.48 -7.95
C SER A 26 -12.99 -12.74 -8.50
N ILE A 27 -11.73 -12.60 -8.94
CA ILE A 27 -10.89 -13.72 -9.38
C ILE A 27 -10.69 -14.75 -8.25
N SER A 28 -10.58 -14.27 -7.02
CA SER A 28 -10.35 -15.08 -5.82
C SER A 28 -11.65 -15.54 -5.16
N GLN A 29 -12.80 -15.39 -5.82
CA GLN A 29 -14.12 -15.74 -5.29
C GLN A 29 -14.45 -15.09 -3.94
N GLY A 30 -13.95 -13.87 -3.71
CA GLY A 30 -14.13 -13.11 -2.47
C GLY A 30 -13.08 -13.39 -1.40
N ASP A 31 -12.11 -14.27 -1.63
CA ASP A 31 -11.07 -14.57 -0.65
C ASP A 31 -9.94 -13.51 -0.64
N ALA A 32 -9.86 -12.75 0.45
CA ALA A 32 -8.81 -11.76 0.66
C ALA A 32 -7.46 -12.38 1.08
N SER A 33 -7.43 -13.68 1.43
CA SER A 33 -6.18 -14.39 1.72
C SER A 33 -5.25 -14.44 0.50
N VAL A 34 -5.80 -14.28 -0.71
CA VAL A 34 -5.04 -14.28 -1.97
C VAL A 34 -3.88 -13.28 -1.95
N PHE A 35 -4.04 -12.15 -1.25
CA PHE A 35 -3.02 -11.12 -1.21
C PHE A 35 -1.76 -11.55 -0.44
N PHE A 36 -1.89 -12.54 0.46
CA PHE A 36 -0.79 -13.14 1.22
C PHE A 36 -0.31 -14.45 0.62
N THR A 37 -1.18 -15.23 -0.04
CA THR A 37 -0.79 -16.51 -0.67
C THR A 37 -0.10 -16.32 -2.01
N HIS A 38 -0.37 -15.23 -2.74
CA HIS A 38 0.36 -14.88 -3.95
C HIS A 38 1.69 -14.18 -3.61
N PRO A 39 2.86 -14.78 -3.96
CA PRO A 39 4.16 -14.30 -3.50
C PRO A 39 4.49 -12.89 -4.00
N ILE A 40 4.05 -12.54 -5.21
CA ILE A 40 4.26 -11.19 -5.78
C ILE A 40 3.45 -10.14 -5.00
N SER A 41 2.17 -10.42 -4.74
CA SER A 41 1.30 -9.54 -3.95
C SER A 41 1.84 -9.37 -2.52
N ALA A 42 2.20 -10.49 -1.88
CA ALA A 42 2.78 -10.48 -0.53
C ALA A 42 4.08 -9.67 -0.48
N GLY A 43 4.93 -9.79 -1.51
CA GLY A 43 6.16 -9.00 -1.65
C GLY A 43 5.89 -7.50 -1.73
N PHE A 44 4.92 -7.07 -2.54
CA PHE A 44 4.53 -5.66 -2.60
C PHE A 44 3.93 -5.15 -1.29
N LEU A 45 3.06 -5.93 -0.63
CA LEU A 45 2.51 -5.58 0.68
C LEU A 45 3.61 -5.41 1.75
N ALA A 46 4.58 -6.34 1.78
CA ALA A 46 5.71 -6.25 2.70
C ALA A 46 6.57 -5.01 2.41
N LEU A 47 6.84 -4.70 1.13
CA LEU A 47 7.57 -3.51 0.73
C LEU A 47 6.82 -2.23 1.15
N THR A 48 5.51 -2.15 0.92
CA THR A 48 4.68 -1.02 1.34
C THR A 48 4.71 -0.84 2.86
N ALA A 49 4.55 -1.92 3.63
CA ALA A 49 4.64 -1.88 5.09
C ALA A 49 6.03 -1.39 5.55
N LEU A 50 7.10 -1.87 4.91
CA LEU A 50 8.46 -1.45 5.21
C LEU A 50 8.66 0.04 4.94
N LEU A 51 8.20 0.57 3.80
CA LEU A 51 8.33 2.00 3.46
C LEU A 51 7.57 2.90 4.44
N ILE A 52 6.42 2.46 4.95
CA ILE A 52 5.63 3.20 5.93
C ILE A 52 6.27 3.16 7.32
N VAL A 53 6.77 1.99 7.74
CA VAL A 53 7.29 1.75 9.10
C VAL A 53 8.76 2.19 9.27
N ALA A 54 9.57 2.05 8.22
CA ALA A 54 11.00 2.41 8.22
C ALA A 54 11.30 3.81 8.79
N PRO A 55 10.64 4.91 8.37
CA PRO A 55 10.96 6.24 8.90
C PRO A 55 10.67 6.34 10.40
N TRP A 56 9.65 5.64 10.91
CA TRP A 56 9.33 5.64 12.33
C TRP A 56 10.37 4.87 13.15
N VAL A 57 10.77 3.68 12.68
CA VAL A 57 11.79 2.83 13.32
C VAL A 57 13.14 3.53 13.35
N VAL A 58 13.60 4.08 12.22
CA VAL A 58 14.88 4.81 12.13
C VAL A 58 14.89 6.01 13.08
N ARG A 59 13.80 6.78 13.14
CA ARG A 59 13.66 7.91 14.09
C ARG A 59 13.69 7.47 15.55
N ARG A 60 13.27 6.24 15.87
CA ARG A 60 13.27 5.71 17.24
C ARG A 60 14.64 5.19 17.64
N LEU A 61 15.31 4.47 16.74
CA LEU A 61 16.67 3.97 16.95
C LEU A 61 17.68 5.11 17.08
N ARG A 62 17.58 6.15 16.25
CA ARG A 62 18.45 7.35 16.34
C ARG A 62 18.25 8.15 17.63
N ARG A 63 17.07 8.10 18.24
CA ARG A 63 16.76 8.74 19.54
C ARG A 63 17.25 7.94 20.74
N ALA A 64 17.53 6.66 20.58
CA ALA A 64 18.06 5.81 21.65
C ALA A 64 19.59 5.88 21.75
N SER A 65 20.27 6.40 20.72
CA SER A 65 21.73 6.54 20.66
C SER A 65 22.22 7.98 20.90
N ALA A 66 21.33 8.92 21.23
CA ALA A 66 21.64 10.29 21.64
C ALA A 66 21.12 10.51 23.06
#